data_AF-A0A9W5VHF1-F1
#
_entry.id   AF-A0A9W5VHF1-F1
#
_cell.length_a   1.000
_cell.length_b   1.000
_cell.length_c   1.000
_cell.angle_alpha   90.00
_cell.angle_beta   90.00
_cell.angle_gamma   90.00
#
_symmetry.space_group_name_H-M   'P 1'
#
loop_
_entity.id
_entity.type
_entity.pdbx_description
1 polymer ?
#
loop_
_entity_poly.entity_id
_entity_poly.type
_entity_poly.pdbx_seq_one_letter_code
_entity_poly.pdbx_strand_id
1 'polypeptide(L)'
;MFQTIKNDWFSNVRGDVLSGIVVALALIPEAIAFSVIAGVDPTVGLYAAFCIAVTISFVGGRTGMISAATGAMALLMVTLVKDHGFNRNV
;
A
#
# COMPACT_ATOMS: atom_id res chain seq x y z
N MET A 1 9.78 18.31 20.69
CA MET A 1 9.81 17.83 19.29
C MET A 1 10.76 16.64 19.13
N PHE A 2 12.08 16.77 19.32
CA PHE A 2 13.01 15.63 19.26
C PHE A 2 12.72 14.52 20.29
N GLN A 3 12.24 14.87 21.49
CA GLN A 3 11.82 13.90 22.51
C GLN A 3 10.60 13.07 22.07
N THR A 4 9.66 13.70 21.37
CA THR A 4 8.42 13.06 20.87
C THR A 4 8.76 12.04 19.79
N ILE A 5 9.62 12.39 18.83
CA ILE A 5 10.08 11.47 17.77
C ILE A 5 10.82 10.28 18.36
N LYS A 6 11.67 10.49 19.38
CA LYS A 6 12.34 9.39 20.09
C LYS A 6 11.36 8.48 20.82
N ASN A 7 10.34 9.03 21.49
CA ASN A 7 9.31 8.20 22.10
C ASN A 7 8.49 7.45 21.04
N ASP A 8 8.10 8.10 19.95
CA ASP A 8 7.30 7.46 18.91
C ASP A 8 8.04 6.30 18.23
N TRP A 9 9.36 6.43 17.99
CA TRP A 9 10.16 5.37 17.35
C TRP A 9 10.56 4.22 18.28
N PHE A 10 10.67 4.47 19.60
CA PHE A 10 11.22 3.50 20.54
C PHE A 10 10.27 3.11 21.68
N SER A 11 9.07 3.67 21.77
CA SER A 11 8.14 3.39 22.88
C SER A 11 7.52 2.00 22.79
N ASN A 12 7.26 1.44 21.60
CA ASN A 12 6.54 0.17 21.49
C ASN A 12 6.96 -0.71 20.30
N VAL A 13 8.26 -1.02 20.23
CA VAL A 13 8.84 -1.85 19.15
C VAL A 13 8.11 -3.19 18.96
N ARG A 14 7.63 -3.83 20.02
CA ARG A 14 6.87 -5.09 19.92
C ARG A 14 5.53 -4.89 19.21
N GLY A 15 4.80 -3.83 19.56
CA GLY A 15 3.53 -3.49 18.92
C GLY A 15 3.71 -3.08 17.46
N ASP A 16 4.77 -2.34 17.15
CA ASP A 16 5.07 -1.88 15.80
C ASP A 16 5.45 -3.04 14.87
N VAL A 17 6.23 -4.00 15.37
CA VAL A 17 6.58 -5.22 14.62
C VAL A 17 5.35 -6.10 14.40
N LEU A 18 4.54 -6.35 15.43
CA LEU A 18 3.33 -7.17 15.30
C LEU A 18 2.32 -6.51 14.36
N SER A 19 2.06 -5.22 14.50
CA SER A 19 1.15 -4.48 13.62
C SER A 19 1.67 -4.45 12.18
N GLY A 20 2.97 -4.23 11.96
CA GLY A 20 3.57 -4.28 10.62
C GLY A 20 3.40 -5.63 9.93
N ILE A 21 3.60 -6.75 10.66
CA ILE A 21 3.38 -8.10 10.13
C ILE A 21 1.91 -8.32 9.78
N VAL A 22 0.99 -7.96 10.67
CA VAL A 22 -0.45 -8.12 10.45
C VAL A 22 -0.90 -7.32 9.22
N VAL A 23 -0.42 -6.09 9.08
CA VAL A 23 -0.72 -5.22 7.95
C VAL A 23 -0.15 -5.81 6.65
N ALA A 24 1.09 -6.28 6.66
CA ALA A 24 1.70 -6.91 5.49
C ALA A 24 0.91 -8.14 5.03
N LEU A 25 0.44 -8.97 5.96
CA LEU A 25 -0.39 -10.14 5.65
C LEU A 25 -1.78 -9.74 5.12
N ALA A 26 -2.38 -8.66 5.64
CA ALA A 26 -3.66 -8.15 5.17
C ALA A 26 -3.58 -7.54 3.76
N LEU A 27 -2.46 -6.92 3.41
CA LEU A 27 -2.27 -6.26 2.11
C LEU A 27 -2.15 -7.23 0.93
N ILE A 28 -1.73 -8.47 1.16
CA ILE A 28 -1.57 -9.48 0.08
C ILE A 28 -2.92 -9.75 -0.63
N PRO A 29 -3.99 -10.19 0.05
CA PRO A 29 -5.27 -10.41 -0.60
C PRO A 29 -5.91 -9.11 -1.12
N GLU A 30 -5.70 -7.98 -0.43
CA GLU A 30 -6.22 -6.67 -0.85
C GLU A 30 -5.65 -6.23 -2.21
N ALA A 31 -4.32 -6.29 -2.38
CA ALA A 31 -3.64 -5.92 -3.62
C ALA A 31 -4.03 -6.84 -4.80
N ILE A 32 -4.22 -8.13 -4.54
CA ILE A 32 -4.68 -9.10 -5.54
C ILE A 32 -6.10 -8.75 -5.99
N ALA A 33 -7.02 -8.53 -5.04
CA ALA A 33 -8.41 -8.19 -5.35
C ALA A 33 -8.52 -6.90 -6.18
N PHE A 34 -7.79 -5.85 -5.81
CA PHE A 34 -7.80 -4.59 -6.54
C PHE A 34 -7.18 -4.68 -7.93
N SER A 35 -6.16 -5.50 -8.12
CA SER A 35 -5.58 -5.73 -9.45
C SER A 35 -6.56 -6.45 -10.38
N VAL A 36 -7.27 -7.45 -9.86
CA VAL A 36 -8.32 -8.16 -10.61
C VAL A 36 -9.44 -7.22 -11.01
N ILE A 37 -9.90 -6.35 -10.11
CA ILE A 37 -10.92 -5.33 -10.42
C ILE A 37 -10.41 -4.35 -11.49
N ALA A 38 -9.14 -3.93 -11.39
CA ALA A 38 -8.52 -3.00 -12.33
C ALA A 38 -8.17 -3.62 -13.70
N GLY A 39 -8.36 -4.93 -13.90
CA GLY A 39 -8.03 -5.62 -15.14
C GLY A 39 -6.52 -5.72 -15.41
N VAL A 40 -5.69 -5.57 -14.38
CA VAL A 40 -4.22 -5.64 -14.46
C VAL A 40 -3.71 -6.91 -13.77
N ASP A 41 -2.52 -7.35 -14.17
CA ASP A 41 -1.92 -8.54 -13.57
C ASP A 41 -1.70 -8.35 -12.06
N PRO A 42 -2.07 -9.31 -11.19
CA PRO A 42 -1.93 -9.22 -9.73
C PRO A 42 -0.51 -8.90 -9.24
N THR A 43 0.51 -9.28 -10.01
CA THR A 43 1.90 -8.97 -9.67
C THR A 43 2.14 -7.46 -9.65
N VAL A 44 1.50 -6.69 -10.53
CA VAL A 44 1.61 -5.23 -10.60
C VAL A 44 1.07 -4.59 -9.32
N GLY A 45 -0.05 -5.09 -8.79
CA GLY A 45 -0.61 -4.60 -7.52
C GLY A 45 0.29 -4.88 -6.33
N LEU A 46 0.91 -6.07 -6.26
CA LEU A 46 1.88 -6.37 -5.22
C LEU A 46 3.11 -5.46 -5.28
N TYR A 47 3.65 -5.20 -6.46
CA TYR A 47 4.78 -4.28 -6.62
C TYR A 47 4.40 -2.86 -6.19
N ALA A 48 3.21 -2.38 -6.58
CA ALA A 48 2.72 -1.07 -6.17
C ALA A 48 2.57 -0.95 -4.66
N ALA A 49 1.93 -1.94 -4.01
CA ALA A 49 1.74 -1.95 -2.57
C ALA A 49 3.08 -1.94 -1.80
N PHE A 50 4.06 -2.73 -2.26
CA PHE A 50 5.40 -2.75 -1.67
C PHE A 50 6.11 -1.40 -1.82
N CYS A 51 6.12 -0.83 -3.02
CA CYS A 51 6.76 0.46 -3.27
C CYS A 51 6.16 1.59 -2.42
N ILE A 52 4.83 1.62 -2.29
CA ILE A 52 4.13 2.61 -1.45
C ILE A 52 4.49 2.41 0.02
N ALA A 53 4.42 1.17 0.53
CA ALA A 53 4.74 0.86 1.93
C ALA A 53 6.18 1.25 2.31
N VAL A 54 7.15 0.97 1.45
CA VAL A 54 8.55 1.37 1.67
C VAL A 54 8.66 2.90 1.65
N THR A 55 8.08 3.56 0.65
CA THR A 55 8.18 5.02 0.49
C THR A 55 7.56 5.75 1.69
N ILE A 56 6.36 5.36 2.11
CA ILE A 56 5.65 6.00 3.23
C ILE A 56 6.27 5.67 4.59
N SER A 57 7.01 4.56 4.72
CA SER A 57 7.78 4.28 5.93
C SER A 57 8.91 5.30 6.15
N PHE A 58 9.46 5.90 5.09
CA PHE A 58 10.51 6.92 5.19
C PHE A 58 9.96 8.34 5.16
N VAL A 59 8.96 8.60 4.30
CA VAL A 59 8.45 9.96 4.01
C VAL A 59 7.16 10.28 4.78
N GLY A 60 6.56 9.31 5.46
CA GLY A 60 5.30 9.46 6.19
C GLY A 60 5.40 10.44 7.37
N GLY A 61 4.50 11.42 7.41
CA GLY A 61 4.49 12.47 8.44
C GLY A 61 3.67 12.19 9.69
N ARG A 62 2.88 11.09 9.72
CA ARG A 62 2.03 10.74 10.85
C ARG A 62 2.20 9.27 11.23
N THR A 63 2.65 9.05 12.45
CA THR A 63 2.81 7.74 13.07
C THR A 63 1.47 7.01 13.15
N GLY A 64 1.46 5.74 12.71
CA GLY A 64 0.28 4.88 12.70
C GLY A 64 -0.61 4.95 11.46
N MET A 65 -0.29 5.78 10.45
CA MET A 65 -1.00 5.73 9.17
C MET A 65 -0.38 4.71 8.22
N ILE A 66 -1.24 3.88 7.62
CA ILE A 66 -0.86 2.96 6.53
C ILE A 66 -1.34 3.58 5.22
N SER A 67 -0.46 3.58 4.22
CA SER A 67 -0.81 4.03 2.87
C SER A 67 -0.81 2.83 1.93
N ALA A 68 -1.92 2.61 1.25
CA ALA A 68 -2.14 1.51 0.32
C ALA A 68 -3.03 1.97 -0.83
N ALA A 69 -3.04 1.19 -1.92
CA ALA A 69 -3.96 1.41 -3.02
C ALA A 69 -5.39 1.11 -2.55
N THR A 70 -6.26 2.12 -2.47
CA THR A 70 -7.67 1.92 -2.08
C THR A 70 -8.52 1.49 -3.27
N GLY A 71 -9.66 0.85 -3.00
CA GLY A 71 -10.62 0.45 -4.04
C GLY A 71 -11.09 1.62 -4.93
N ALA A 72 -11.15 2.84 -4.39
CA ALA A 72 -11.45 4.04 -5.17
C ALA A 72 -10.42 4.28 -6.29
N MET A 73 -9.12 4.09 -5.99
CA MET A 73 -8.07 4.19 -7.01
C MET A 73 -8.14 3.04 -8.01
N ALA A 74 -8.46 1.82 -7.56
CA ALA A 74 -8.61 0.67 -8.46
C ALA A 74 -9.71 0.90 -9.51
N LEU A 75 -10.86 1.45 -9.11
CA LEU A 75 -11.96 1.78 -10.03
C LEU A 75 -11.57 2.86 -11.06
N LEU A 76 -10.81 3.88 -10.64
CA LEU A 76 -10.28 4.89 -11.57
C LEU A 76 -9.25 4.29 -12.53
N MET A 77 -8.45 3.33 -12.06
CA MET A 77 -7.46 2.66 -12.91
C MET A 77 -8.12 1.80 -13.99
N VAL A 78 -9.32 1.25 -13.78
CA VAL A 78 -10.05 0.51 -14.83
C VAL A 78 -10.25 1.37 -16.08
N THR A 79 -10.76 2.59 -15.91
CA THR A 79 -11.04 3.48 -17.05
C THR A 79 -9.75 3.99 -17.69
N LEU A 80 -8.73 4.31 -16.89
CA LEU A 80 -7.43 4.76 -17.40
C LEU A 80 -6.67 3.65 -18.14
N VAL A 81 -6.67 2.42 -17.65
CA VAL A 81 -6.05 1.26 -18.32
C VAL A 81 -6.80 0.92 -19.59
N LYS A 82 -8.13 1.07 -19.61
CA LYS A 82 -8.94 0.88 -20.82
C LYS A 82 -8.64 1.93 -21.89
N ASP A 83 -8.51 3.20 -21.51
CA ASP A 83 -8.35 4.30 -22.47
C ASP A 83 -6.88 4.52 -22.89
N HIS A 84 -5.90 4.21 -22.02
CA HIS A 84 -4.48 4.56 -22.22
C HIS A 84 -3.50 3.42 -21.91
N GLY A 85 -3.97 2.24 -21.50
CA GLY A 85 -3.12 1.10 -21.15
C GLY A 85 -2.43 0.50 -22.38
N PHE A 86 -1.12 0.29 -22.28
CA PHE A 86 -0.33 -0.38 -23.32
C PHE A 86 -0.93 -1.75 -23.67
N ASN A 87 -1.59 -1.83 -24.83
CA ASN A 87 -1.96 -3.01 -25.60
C ASN A 87 -2.01 -4.33 -24.81
N ARG A 88 -3.04 -4.48 -23.97
CA ARG A 88 -3.51 -5.80 -23.54
C ARG A 88 -5.02 -5.74 -23.54
N ASN A 89 -5.61 -6.40 -24.54
CA ASN A 89 -7.05 -6.54 -24.73
C ASN A 89 -7.71 -7.00 -23.43
N VAL A 90 -8.40 -6.07 -22.76
CA VAL A 90 -9.54 -6.34 -21.89
C VAL A 90 -10.82 -6.23 -22.72
#